data_AF-A0A6J7RWM0-F1
#
_entry.id   AF-A0A6J7RWM0-F1
#
_cell.length_a   1.000
_cell.length_b   1.000
_cell.length_c   1.000
_cell.angle_alpha   90.00
_cell.angle_beta   90.00
_cell.angle_gamma   90.00
#
_symmetry.space_group_name_H-M   'P 1'
#
loop_
_entity.id
_entity.type
_entity.pdbx_description
1 polymer ?
#
loop_
_entity_poly.entity_id
_entity_poly.type
_entity_poly.pdbx_seq_one_letter_code
_entity_poly.pdbx_strand_id
1 'polypeptide(L)'
;MTRLSAAPFLSIACIAAVAAVALPGCGKPEYCAKKTEFNSSVTTLTSVSLTPPDPTVINTDITNVQNAGTAMINAAKSDFPSESTALENAVNDVVATGKTLSTTKDLTATGVTLAAQLLVLNSAWNSFKTATNDACS
;
A
#
# COMPACT_ATOMS: atom_id res chain seq x y z
N MET A 1 20.51 -14.38 47.25
CA MET A 1 19.93 -14.80 45.96
C MET A 1 19.78 -13.52 45.12
N THR A 2 20.39 -13.25 43.96
CA THR A 2 21.35 -13.96 43.10
C THR A 2 21.98 -12.88 42.18
N ARG A 3 23.30 -12.70 42.31
CA ARG A 3 24.36 -12.23 41.37
C ARG A 3 24.20 -10.99 40.46
N LEU A 4 25.09 -10.02 40.74
CA LEU A 4 25.73 -9.09 39.78
C LEU A 4 26.40 -9.85 38.62
N SER A 5 26.32 -9.30 37.40
CA SER A 5 27.35 -9.44 36.36
C SER A 5 27.52 -8.10 35.64
N ALA A 6 28.70 -7.50 35.79
CA ALA A 6 29.18 -6.33 35.04
C ALA A 6 29.84 -6.83 33.75
N ALA A 7 29.56 -6.23 32.58
CA ALA A 7 30.37 -5.18 31.90
C ALA A 7 30.34 -5.52 30.37
N PRO A 8 30.92 -4.74 29.44
CA PRO A 8 30.87 -3.29 29.20
C PRO A 8 30.69 -2.93 27.69
N PHE A 9 30.61 -1.63 27.36
CA PHE A 9 30.79 -1.00 26.03
C PHE A 9 29.96 -1.49 24.82
N LEU A 10 29.01 -0.66 24.37
CA LEU A 10 28.90 -0.31 22.95
C LEU A 10 28.11 1.00 22.78
N SER A 11 28.89 2.08 22.61
CA SER A 11 28.45 3.35 22.08
C SER A 11 27.82 3.17 20.70
N ILE A 12 26.53 3.46 20.54
CA ILE A 12 25.99 3.87 19.24
C ILE A 12 25.05 5.05 19.48
N ALA A 13 25.56 6.23 19.13
CA ALA A 13 24.79 7.45 18.99
C ALA A 13 23.78 7.28 17.84
N CYS A 14 22.49 7.21 18.14
CA CYS A 14 21.44 7.43 17.16
C CYS A 14 20.95 8.88 17.31
N ILE A 15 21.57 9.77 16.54
CA ILE A 15 21.09 11.14 16.32
C ILE A 15 20.39 11.18 14.97
N ALA A 16 19.31 11.99 14.94
CA ALA A 16 18.45 12.36 13.83
C ALA A 16 17.32 11.38 13.49
N ALA A 17 16.08 11.79 13.26
CA ALA A 17 15.32 13.00 13.54
C ALA A 17 13.86 12.64 13.20
N VAL A 18 12.92 13.30 13.87
CA VAL A 18 11.47 13.36 13.58
C VAL A 18 10.66 12.08 13.91
N ALA A 19 10.00 12.14 15.07
CA ALA A 19 8.75 11.47 15.45
C ALA A 19 8.48 10.07 14.87
N ALA A 20 9.11 9.04 15.43
CA ALA A 20 8.63 7.66 15.30
C ALA A 20 8.51 7.02 16.69
N VAL A 21 7.28 6.98 17.21
CA VAL A 21 6.96 6.18 18.38
C VAL A 21 6.71 4.75 17.90
N ALA A 22 7.75 3.91 17.95
CA ALA A 22 7.66 2.50 18.33
C ALA A 22 9.06 1.85 18.23
N LEU A 23 9.70 1.67 19.39
CA LEU A 23 10.67 0.60 19.59
C LEU A 23 9.87 -0.65 20.01
N PRO A 24 10.22 -1.86 19.51
CA PRO A 24 11.50 -2.46 19.85
C PRO A 24 12.25 -3.09 18.65
N GLY A 25 13.52 -2.70 18.50
CA GLY A 25 14.51 -3.42 17.69
C GLY A 25 14.66 -2.89 16.27
N CYS A 26 15.78 -2.23 15.99
CA CYS A 26 16.17 -1.64 14.71
C CYS A 26 15.88 -2.57 13.50
N GLY A 27 14.78 -2.31 12.80
CA GLY A 27 14.34 -3.01 11.60
C GLY A 27 13.36 -2.13 10.85
N LYS A 28 13.31 -2.26 9.52
CA LYS A 28 12.48 -1.41 8.66
C LYS A 28 11.01 -1.43 9.11
N PRO A 29 10.27 -0.32 8.95
CA PRO A 29 8.86 -0.25 9.31
C PRO A 29 8.00 -1.36 8.67
N GLU A 30 6.94 -1.80 9.34
CA GLU A 30 6.09 -2.92 8.89
C GLU A 30 5.50 -2.67 7.48
N TYR A 31 5.18 -1.42 7.16
CA TYR A 31 4.68 -1.05 5.83
C TYR A 31 5.69 -1.31 4.70
N CYS A 32 6.99 -1.41 4.99
CA CYS A 32 8.01 -1.70 3.99
C CYS A 32 7.91 -3.13 3.44
N ALA A 33 7.53 -4.11 4.27
CA ALA A 33 7.26 -5.47 3.81
C ALA A 33 5.96 -5.54 2.97
N LYS A 34 4.90 -4.88 3.47
CA LYS A 34 3.59 -4.81 2.79
C LYS A 34 3.65 -4.03 1.46
N LYS A 35 4.65 -3.14 1.29
CA LYS A 35 4.93 -2.42 0.04
C LYS A 35 5.09 -3.39 -1.14
N THR A 36 5.80 -4.49 -0.94
CA THR A 36 6.08 -5.49 -1.98
C THR A 36 4.82 -6.28 -2.36
N GLU A 37 4.01 -6.66 -1.37
CA GLU A 37 2.73 -7.34 -1.58
C GLU A 37 1.76 -6.46 -2.36
N PHE A 38 1.59 -5.20 -1.95
CA PHE A 38 0.75 -4.24 -2.64
C PHE A 38 1.23 -3.95 -4.07
N ASN A 39 2.54 -3.78 -4.27
CA ASN A 39 3.10 -3.58 -5.61
C ASN A 39 2.73 -4.72 -6.56
N SER A 40 2.79 -5.95 -6.05
CA SER A 40 2.47 -7.15 -6.83
C SER A 40 1.00 -7.16 -7.22
N SER A 41 0.10 -6.86 -6.27
CA SER A 41 -1.34 -6.76 -6.55
C SER A 41 -1.68 -5.66 -7.56
N VAL A 42 -1.10 -4.46 -7.44
CA VAL A 42 -1.31 -3.37 -8.40
C VAL A 42 -0.81 -3.77 -9.79
N THR A 43 0.36 -4.40 -9.87
CA THR A 43 0.94 -4.85 -11.14
C THR A 43 0.02 -5.87 -11.83
N THR A 44 -0.47 -6.87 -11.09
CA THR A 44 -1.45 -7.85 -11.59
C THR A 44 -2.70 -7.16 -12.11
N LEU A 45 -3.29 -6.25 -11.31
CA LEU A 45 -4.50 -5.52 -11.69
C LEU A 45 -4.29 -4.59 -12.90
N THR A 46 -3.10 -4.04 -13.10
CA THR A 46 -2.80 -3.23 -14.29
C THR A 46 -2.47 -4.07 -15.52
N SER A 47 -2.22 -5.37 -15.35
CA SER A 47 -1.88 -6.29 -16.45
C SER A 47 -3.10 -6.98 -17.06
N VAL A 48 -4.27 -6.92 -16.41
CA VAL A 48 -5.51 -7.48 -16.96
C VAL A 48 -6.04 -6.63 -18.12
N SER A 49 -6.57 -7.32 -19.14
CA SER A 49 -7.22 -6.64 -20.27
C SER A 49 -8.53 -6.01 -19.82
N LEU A 50 -8.68 -4.72 -20.11
CA LEU A 50 -9.90 -3.95 -19.86
C LEU A 50 -10.78 -3.83 -21.12
N THR A 51 -10.44 -4.57 -22.19
CA THR A 51 -11.12 -4.51 -23.48
C THR A 51 -11.34 -5.90 -24.07
N PRO A 52 -12.56 -6.47 -23.93
CA PRO A 52 -13.58 -6.11 -22.93
C PRO A 52 -13.13 -6.53 -21.52
N PRO A 53 -13.57 -5.85 -20.45
CA PRO A 53 -13.21 -6.20 -19.08
C PRO A 53 -13.86 -7.53 -18.69
N ASP A 54 -13.09 -8.46 -18.11
CA ASP A 54 -13.62 -9.67 -17.46
C ASP A 54 -13.98 -9.36 -16.00
N PRO A 55 -15.27 -9.29 -15.64
CA PRO A 55 -15.69 -8.90 -14.30
C PRO A 55 -15.22 -9.85 -13.20
N THR A 56 -14.99 -11.13 -13.52
CA THR A 56 -14.61 -12.16 -12.55
C THR A 56 -13.14 -12.01 -12.17
N VAL A 57 -12.28 -11.88 -13.19
CA VAL A 57 -10.83 -11.68 -13.00
C VAL A 57 -10.57 -10.34 -12.33
N ILE A 58 -11.20 -9.27 -12.85
CA ILE A 58 -11.03 -7.91 -12.32
C ILE A 58 -11.49 -7.82 -10.86
N ASN A 59 -12.62 -8.41 -10.47
CA ASN A 59 -13.05 -8.39 -9.06
C ASN A 59 -12.07 -9.11 -8.14
N THR A 60 -11.50 -10.22 -8.59
CA THR A 60 -10.50 -10.97 -7.81
C THR A 60 -9.27 -10.11 -7.57
N ASP A 61 -8.75 -9.50 -8.63
CA ASP A 61 -7.55 -8.66 -8.54
C ASP A 61 -7.79 -7.37 -7.73
N ILE A 62 -8.96 -6.75 -7.88
CA ILE A 62 -9.39 -5.60 -7.10
C ILE A 62 -9.50 -5.95 -5.61
N THR A 63 -10.03 -7.13 -5.28
CA THR A 63 -10.10 -7.59 -3.88
C THR A 63 -8.71 -7.81 -3.29
N ASN A 64 -7.77 -8.34 -4.09
CA ASN A 64 -6.38 -8.48 -3.66
C ASN A 64 -5.72 -7.12 -3.41
N VAL A 65 -5.90 -6.16 -4.32
CA VAL A 65 -5.44 -4.77 -4.14
C VAL A 65 -6.06 -4.13 -2.90
N GLN A 66 -7.36 -4.34 -2.65
CA GLN A 66 -8.02 -3.83 -1.46
C GLN A 66 -7.41 -4.40 -0.17
N ASN A 67 -7.22 -5.72 -0.10
CA ASN A 67 -6.70 -6.38 1.09
C ASN A 67 -5.25 -5.97 1.37
N ALA A 68 -4.38 -6.04 0.35
CA ALA A 68 -2.98 -5.63 0.46
C ALA A 68 -2.86 -4.13 0.76
N GLY A 69 -3.69 -3.31 0.11
CA GLY A 69 -3.72 -1.85 0.28
C GLY A 69 -4.13 -1.46 1.69
N THR A 70 -5.21 -2.04 2.21
CA THR A 70 -5.71 -1.75 3.56
C THR A 70 -4.66 -2.06 4.62
N ALA A 71 -3.99 -3.22 4.51
CA ALA A 71 -2.95 -3.60 5.46
C ALA A 71 -1.75 -2.65 5.43
N MET A 72 -1.32 -2.22 4.24
CA MET A 72 -0.22 -1.29 4.06
C MET A 72 -0.56 0.14 4.50
N ILE A 73 -1.74 0.63 4.11
CA ILE A 73 -2.27 1.95 4.48
C ILE A 73 -2.33 2.04 6.01
N ASN A 74 -2.95 1.06 6.68
CA ASN A 74 -3.05 1.07 8.14
C ASN A 74 -1.67 1.08 8.83
N ALA A 75 -0.69 0.36 8.27
CA ALA A 75 0.67 0.34 8.81
C ALA A 75 1.43 1.65 8.59
N ALA A 76 1.14 2.39 7.50
CA ALA A 76 1.85 3.63 7.14
C ALA A 76 1.12 4.92 7.52
N LYS A 77 -0.18 4.87 7.86
CA LYS A 77 -1.03 6.05 8.06
C LYS A 77 -0.54 6.97 9.18
N SER A 78 0.13 6.43 10.19
CA SER A 78 0.72 7.23 11.27
C SER A 78 1.90 8.08 10.79
N ASP A 79 2.72 7.54 9.89
CA ASP A 79 3.96 8.18 9.42
C ASP A 79 3.73 9.02 8.15
N PHE A 80 2.82 8.57 7.28
CA PHE A 80 2.49 9.19 5.99
C PHE A 80 0.97 9.36 5.81
N PRO A 81 0.30 10.19 6.63
CA PRO A 81 -1.16 10.28 6.64
C PRO A 81 -1.72 10.79 5.30
N SER A 82 -1.07 11.76 4.67
CA SER A 82 -1.52 12.36 3.40
C SER A 82 -1.44 11.36 2.26
N GLU A 83 -0.29 10.69 2.09
CA GLU A 83 -0.04 9.71 1.04
C GLU A 83 -0.89 8.46 1.26
N SER A 84 -1.01 8.01 2.51
CA SER A 84 -1.88 6.87 2.87
C SER A 84 -3.34 7.16 2.57
N THR A 85 -3.83 8.37 2.86
CA THR A 85 -5.22 8.77 2.57
C THR A 85 -5.45 8.90 1.06
N ALA A 86 -4.51 9.48 0.33
CA ALA A 86 -4.62 9.57 -1.14
C ALA A 86 -4.66 8.18 -1.78
N LEU A 87 -3.84 7.24 -1.28
CA LEU A 87 -3.85 5.87 -1.75
C LEU A 87 -5.13 5.12 -1.35
N GLU A 88 -5.62 5.32 -0.13
CA GLU A 88 -6.89 4.75 0.36
C GLU A 88 -8.07 5.17 -0.53
N ASN A 89 -8.16 6.46 -0.87
CA ASN A 89 -9.18 6.98 -1.76
C ASN A 89 -9.09 6.34 -3.15
N ALA A 90 -7.89 6.27 -3.73
CA ALA A 90 -7.69 5.66 -5.04
C ALA A 90 -8.03 4.15 -5.07
N VAL A 91 -7.68 3.41 -4.02
CA VAL A 91 -8.07 1.99 -3.86
C VAL A 91 -9.59 1.86 -3.76
N ASN A 92 -10.24 2.71 -2.96
CA ASN A 92 -11.69 2.69 -2.81
C ASN A 92 -12.43 3.01 -4.12
N ASP A 93 -11.94 3.96 -4.90
CA ASP A 93 -12.51 4.30 -6.22
C ASP A 93 -12.43 3.12 -7.19
N VAL A 94 -11.25 2.48 -7.28
CA VAL A 94 -11.04 1.27 -8.09
C VAL A 94 -11.96 0.14 -7.62
N VAL A 95 -12.07 -0.09 -6.31
CA VAL A 95 -12.95 -1.12 -5.73
C VAL A 95 -14.41 -0.86 -6.04
N ALA A 96 -14.86 0.38 -5.91
CA ALA A 96 -16.23 0.77 -6.21
C ALA A 96 -16.57 0.47 -7.68
N THR A 97 -15.73 0.91 -8.62
CA THR A 97 -15.95 0.65 -10.05
C THR A 97 -15.82 -0.83 -10.40
N GLY A 98 -14.89 -1.55 -9.79
CA GLY A 98 -14.77 -3.00 -9.91
C GLY A 98 -16.07 -3.71 -9.61
N LYS A 99 -16.70 -3.40 -8.47
CA LYS A 99 -17.99 -3.97 -8.08
C LYS A 99 -19.11 -3.61 -9.06
N THR A 100 -19.04 -2.44 -9.71
CA THR A 100 -20.04 -2.08 -10.74
C THR A 100 -19.89 -2.89 -12.02
N LEU A 101 -18.71 -3.43 -12.35
CA LEU A 101 -18.52 -4.26 -13.56
C LEU A 101 -19.39 -5.52 -13.55
N SER A 102 -19.69 -6.08 -12.38
CA SER A 102 -20.52 -7.29 -12.27
C SER A 102 -22.02 -7.03 -12.42
N THR A 103 -22.45 -5.77 -12.36
CA THR A 103 -23.87 -5.39 -12.32
C THR A 103 -24.28 -4.48 -13.47
N THR A 104 -23.31 -3.82 -14.11
CA THR A 104 -23.54 -2.92 -15.24
C THR A 104 -23.81 -3.66 -16.55
N LYS A 105 -24.65 -3.06 -17.40
CA LYS A 105 -24.81 -3.47 -18.80
C LYS A 105 -23.80 -2.77 -19.72
N ASP A 106 -23.22 -1.65 -19.30
CA ASP A 106 -22.25 -0.87 -20.07
C ASP A 106 -20.82 -1.16 -19.57
N LEU A 107 -20.33 -2.34 -19.94
CA LEU A 107 -18.98 -2.79 -19.60
C LEU A 107 -17.90 -1.89 -20.21
N THR A 108 -18.17 -1.25 -21.36
CA THR A 108 -17.21 -0.38 -22.03
C THR A 108 -17.00 0.92 -21.26
N ALA A 109 -18.07 1.64 -20.90
CA ALA A 109 -17.94 2.87 -20.13
C ALA A 109 -17.36 2.62 -18.72
N THR A 110 -17.75 1.51 -18.11
CA THR A 110 -17.23 1.10 -16.79
C THR A 110 -15.75 0.70 -16.88
N GLY A 111 -15.34 0.00 -17.94
CA GLY A 111 -13.94 -0.34 -18.21
C GLY A 111 -13.05 0.89 -18.44
N VAL A 112 -13.55 1.90 -19.18
CA VAL A 112 -12.85 3.18 -19.35
C VAL A 112 -12.69 3.92 -18.02
N THR A 113 -13.74 3.94 -17.20
CA THR A 113 -13.69 4.55 -15.86
C THR A 113 -12.66 3.85 -14.97
N LEU A 114 -12.66 2.50 -14.97
CA LEU A 114 -11.69 1.71 -14.22
C LEU A 114 -10.26 2.00 -14.70
N ALA A 115 -10.03 2.08 -16.01
CA ALA A 115 -8.72 2.41 -16.56
C ALA A 115 -8.22 3.78 -16.06
N ALA A 116 -9.08 4.79 -16.04
CA ALA A 116 -8.74 6.11 -15.51
C ALA A 116 -8.40 6.07 -14.00
N GLN A 117 -9.16 5.31 -13.21
CA GLN A 117 -8.90 5.15 -11.78
C GLN A 117 -7.62 4.37 -11.49
N LEU A 118 -7.26 3.38 -12.32
CA LEU A 118 -5.99 2.68 -12.20
C LEU A 118 -4.78 3.61 -12.45
N LEU A 119 -4.93 4.62 -13.33
CA LEU A 119 -3.89 5.65 -13.50
C LEU A 119 -3.74 6.50 -12.23
N VAL A 120 -4.86 6.89 -11.60
CA VAL A 120 -4.85 7.61 -10.33
C VAL A 120 -4.25 6.76 -9.21
N LEU A 121 -4.62 5.49 -9.12
CA LEU A 121 -4.05 4.51 -8.19
C LEU A 121 -2.53 4.39 -8.36
N ASN A 122 -2.05 4.26 -9.60
CA ASN A 122 -0.61 4.20 -9.88
C ASN A 122 0.10 5.49 -9.50
N SER A 123 -0.52 6.65 -9.70
CA SER A 123 0.04 7.94 -9.30
C SER A 123 0.14 8.09 -7.78
N ALA A 124 -0.94 7.74 -7.06
CA ALA A 124 -0.96 7.72 -5.60
C ALA A 124 0.05 6.72 -5.04
N TRP A 125 0.15 5.54 -5.67
CA TRP A 125 1.13 4.52 -5.32
C TRP A 125 2.57 4.98 -5.53
N ASN A 126 2.87 5.64 -6.65
CA ASN A 126 4.20 6.20 -6.88
C ASN A 126 4.54 7.27 -5.85
N SER A 127 3.60 8.16 -5.53
CA SER A 127 3.79 9.19 -4.51
C SER A 127 4.06 8.57 -3.13
N PHE A 128 3.28 7.56 -2.74
CA PHE A 128 3.50 6.80 -1.51
C PHE A 128 4.85 6.08 -1.50
N LYS A 129 5.24 5.40 -2.59
CA LYS A 129 6.55 4.75 -2.70
C LYS A 129 7.69 5.73 -2.52
N THR A 130 7.61 6.92 -3.14
CA THR A 130 8.63 7.95 -3.03
C THR A 130 8.72 8.47 -1.60
N ALA A 131 7.59 8.82 -0.97
CA ALA A 131 7.56 9.31 0.40
C ALA A 131 8.09 8.27 1.41
N THR A 132 7.72 7.00 1.23
CA THR A 132 8.16 5.89 2.09
C THR A 132 9.56 5.38 1.77
N ASN A 133 10.19 5.82 0.67
CA ASN A 133 11.45 5.24 0.20
C ASN A 133 12.58 5.43 1.21
N ASP A 134 12.69 6.61 1.78
CA ASP A 134 13.75 6.96 2.74
C ASP A 134 13.59 6.19 4.04
N ALA A 135 12.34 5.93 4.47
CA ALA A 135 12.06 5.12 5.65
C ALA A 135 12.22 3.61 5.43
N CYS A 136 12.10 3.15 4.17
CA CYS A 136 12.26 1.75 3.77
C CYS A 136 13.65 1.40 3.20
N SER A 137 14.59 2.34 3.16
CA SER A 137 15.94 2.14 2.63
C SER A 137 16.84 1.43 3.64
#